data_AF-A0A660T306-F1
#
_entry.id   AF-A0A660T306-F1
#
_cell.length_a   1.000
_cell.length_b   1.000
_cell.length_c   1.000
_cell.angle_alpha   90.00
_cell.angle_beta   90.00
_cell.angle_gamma   90.00
#
_symmetry.space_group_name_H-M   'P 1'
#
loop_
_entity.id
_entity.type
_entity.pdbx_description
1 polymer ?
#
loop_
_entity_poly.entity_id
_entity_poly.type
_entity_poly.pdbx_seq_one_letter_code
_entity_poly.pdbx_strand_id
1 'polypeptide(L)' 'MRVCLVLEGSYPFVTGGVSSWVQQLIQGIPEVDFILYTISP' A
#
# COMPACT_ATOMS: atom_id res chain seq x y z
N MET A 1 0.91 16.56 3.25
CA MET A 1 1.34 16.06 1.92
C MET A 1 0.65 14.73 1.69
N ARG A 2 0.17 14.45 0.48
CA ARG A 2 -0.51 13.18 0.14
C ARG A 2 0.37 12.35 -0.79
N VAL A 3 0.49 11.06 -0.50
CA VAL A 3 1.28 10.12 -1.31
C VAL A 3 0.33 9.05 -1.83
N CYS A 4 0.21 8.94 -3.16
CA CYS A 4 -0.58 7.89 -3.77
C CYS A 4 0.31 6.68 -4.10
N LEU A 5 -0.06 5.51 -3.59
CA LEU A 5 0.51 4.22 -3.91
C LEU A 5 -0.38 3.53 -4.94
N VAL A 6 0.14 3.35 -6.15
CA VAL A 6 -0.52 2.59 -7.22
C VAL A 6 -0.02 1.15 -7.15
N LEU A 7 -0.95 0.21 -6.96
CA LEU A 7 -0.64 -1.18 -6.63
C LEU A 7 -1.42 -2.12 -7.55
N GLU A 8 -0.74 -3.09 -8.16
CA GLU A 8 -1.39 -4.15 -8.93
C GLU A 8 -1.34 -5.46 -8.13
N GLY A 9 -2.50 -6.10 -7.90
CA GLY A 9 -2.60 -7.45 -7.30
C GLY A 9 -2.06 -7.62 -5.88
N SER A 10 -1.67 -6.53 -5.21
CA SER A 10 -1.03 -6.55 -3.87
C SER A 10 -1.93 -5.99 -2.77
N TYR A 11 -3.00 -5.27 -3.11
CA TYR A 11 -4.03 -4.79 -2.17
C TYR A 11 -5.44 -4.96 -2.74
N PRO A 12 -6.47 -5.25 -1.90
CA PRO A 12 -6.43 -5.40 -0.42
C PRO A 12 -5.52 -6.54 0.05
N PHE A 13 -4.87 -6.39 1.22
CA PHE A 13 -3.70 -7.17 1.65
C PHE A 13 -3.76 -8.66 1.28
N VAL A 14 -2.89 -9.09 0.37
CA VAL A 14 -2.71 -10.50 -0.04
C VAL A 14 -1.39 -11.01 0.49
N THR A 15 -1.26 -12.22 1.01
CA THR A 15 0.04 -12.74 1.50
C THR A 15 1.10 -12.69 0.38
N GLY A 16 2.15 -11.89 0.58
CA GLY A 16 3.21 -11.69 -0.40
C GLY A 16 4.25 -10.66 0.07
N GLY A 17 5.36 -10.55 -0.65
CA GLY A 17 6.45 -9.62 -0.30
C GLY A 17 6.03 -8.15 -0.45
N VAL A 18 5.42 -7.80 -1.58
CA VAL A 18 5.03 -6.42 -1.91
C VAL A 18 3.94 -5.90 -0.97
N SER A 19 2.90 -6.69 -0.72
CA SER A 19 1.80 -6.35 0.18
C SER A 19 2.26 -6.17 1.63
N SER A 20 3.14 -7.05 2.12
CA SER A 20 3.77 -6.96 3.45
C SER A 20 4.62 -5.71 3.57
N TRP A 21 5.43 -5.41 2.55
CA TRP A 21 6.25 -4.21 2.52
C TRP A 21 5.39 -2.94 2.50
N VAL A 22 4.33 -2.88 1.68
CA VAL A 22 3.39 -1.75 1.66
C VAL A 22 2.69 -1.60 3.01
N GLN A 23 2.27 -2.70 3.66
CA GLN A 23 1.66 -2.65 4.98
C GLN A 23 2.63 -2.04 6.01
N GLN A 24 3.88 -2.49 6.01
CA GLN A 24 4.93 -1.97 6.88
C GLN A 24 5.27 -0.51 6.58
N LEU A 25 5.27 -0.10 5.32
CA LEU A 25 5.50 1.29 4.92
C LEU A 25 4.41 2.22 5.47
N ILE A 26 3.14 1.86 5.26
CA ILE A 26 2.00 2.66 5.71
C ILE A 26 1.98 2.76 7.25
N GLN A 27 2.25 1.64 7.93
CA GLN A 27 2.30 1.61 9.40
C GLN A 27 3.54 2.28 9.98
N GLY A 28 4.65 2.29 9.24
CA GLY A 28 5.94 2.84 9.69
C GLY A 28 6.03 4.37 9.59
N ILE A 29 5.12 5.01 8.86
CA ILE A 29 5.12 6.47 8.64
C ILE A 29 3.69 7.03 8.81
N PRO A 30 3.12 6.99 10.03
CA PRO A 30 1.73 7.35 10.29
C PRO A 30 1.39 8.83 10.02
N GLU A 31 2.38 9.70 9.94
CA GLU A 31 2.22 11.12 9.61
C GLU A 31 1.95 11.39 8.12
N VAL A 32 2.20 10.40 7.25
CA VAL A 32 1.94 10.50 5.81
C VAL A 32 0.54 9.98 5.50
N ASP A 33 -0.25 10.82 4.82
CA ASP A 33 -1.57 10.44 4.29
C ASP A 33 -1.37 9.61 3.01
N PHE A 34 -1.36 8.28 3.17
CA PHE A 34 -1.25 7.32 2.08
C PHE A 34 -2.61 7.04 1.43
N ILE A 35 -2.67 7.22 0.11
CA ILE A 35 -3.83 6.89 -0.71
C ILE A 35 -3.49 5.66 -1.53
N LEU A 36 -4.28 4.59 -1.39
CA LEU A 36 -4.09 3.36 -2.17
C LEU A 36 -4.98 3.37 -3.41
N TYR A 37 -4.36 3.25 -4.58
CA TYR A 37 -5.06 3.02 -5.84
C TYR A 37 -4.71 1.62 -6.33
N THR A 38 -5.67 0.70 -6.20
CA THR A 38 -5.44 -0.73 -6.45
C THR A 38 -6.04 -1.14 -7.77
N ILE A 39 -5.24 -1.82 -8.60
CA ILE A 39 -5.66 -2.45 -9.84
C ILE A 39 -5.67 -3.97 -9.59
N SER A 40 -6.85 -4.56 -9.71
CA SER A 40 -7.03 -6.01 -9.62
C SER A 40 -7.85 -6.46 -10.84
N PRO A 41 -7.51 -7.61 -11.45
CA PRO A 41 -8.32 -8.20 -12.51
C PRO A 41 -9.72 -8.61 -12.03
#